data_AF-A0A946XZD5-F1
#
_entry.id   AF-A0A946XZD5-F1
#
_cell.length_a   1.000
_cell.length_b   1.000
_cell.length_c   1.000
_cell.angle_alpha   90.00
_cell.angle_beta   90.00
_cell.angle_gamma   90.00
#
_symmetry.space_group_name_H-M   'P 1'
#
loop_
_entity.id
_entity.type
_entity.pdbx_description
1 polymer ?
#
loop_
_entity_poly.entity_id
_entity_poly.type
_entity_poly.pdbx_seq_one_letter_code
_entity_poly.pdbx_strand_id
1 'polypeptide(L)'
;MIRKYLRIPVLLCAIPIATAANAQMTVEEMELIDEGFKVFTEETFDGNGRTCATCHLPKEAYNIFPASIEELSADQKDLVLATNVPGLENPDLVKSHALFNISGGADVCPADSPSCFGTPGEEHSGPIFRSTMGPFAQDITSINTRPLFPGSPLL
;
A
#
# COMPACT_ATOMS: atom_id res chain seq x y z
N MET A 1 46.60 -40.99 41.81
CA MET A 1 45.97 -39.75 41.30
C MET A 1 44.56 -40.09 40.81
N ILE A 2 43.52 -39.71 41.56
CA ILE A 2 42.12 -40.11 41.33
C ILE A 2 41.39 -38.96 40.62
N ARG A 3 41.04 -39.13 39.35
CA ARG A 3 40.27 -38.16 38.57
C ARG A 3 38.78 -38.53 38.69
N LYS A 4 38.04 -37.78 39.52
CA LYS A 4 36.60 -37.94 39.73
C LYS A 4 35.86 -37.48 38.46
N TYR A 5 35.16 -38.38 37.79
CA TYR A 5 34.28 -38.03 36.68
C TYR A 5 32.97 -37.44 37.21
N LEU A 6 32.78 -36.14 36.99
CA LEU A 6 31.56 -35.42 37.27
C LEU A 6 30.50 -35.85 36.25
N ARG A 7 29.53 -36.66 36.68
CA ARG A 7 28.36 -37.03 35.87
C ARG A 7 27.35 -35.88 35.94
N ILE A 8 27.29 -35.06 34.90
CA ILE A 8 26.22 -34.07 34.72
C ILE A 8 25.01 -34.83 34.14
N PRO A 9 23.86 -34.91 34.84
CA PRO A 9 22.67 -35.49 34.27
C PRO A 9 22.12 -34.49 33.24
N VAL A 10 22.19 -34.86 31.96
CA VAL A 10 21.48 -34.15 30.88
C VAL A 10 20.00 -34.42 31.11
N LEU A 11 19.31 -33.47 31.75
CA LEU A 11 17.87 -33.47 31.83
C LEU A 11 17.36 -33.12 30.42
N LEU A 12 16.97 -34.15 29.65
CA LEU A 12 16.28 -33.98 28.38
C LEU A 12 14.92 -33.34 28.68
N CYS A 13 14.85 -32.02 28.60
CA CYS A 13 13.59 -31.30 28.61
C CYS A 13 12.91 -31.61 27.27
N ALA A 14 11.85 -32.43 27.29
CA ALA A 14 11.02 -32.67 26.11
C ALA A 14 10.30 -31.36 25.78
N ILE A 15 10.84 -30.60 24.83
CA ILE A 15 10.17 -29.43 24.27
C ILE A 15 9.03 -29.98 23.40
N PRO A 16 7.76 -29.70 23.71
CA PRO A 16 6.68 -30.04 22.80
C PRO A 16 6.90 -29.24 21.51
N ILE A 17 7.19 -29.94 20.42
CA ILE A 17 7.17 -29.35 19.09
C ILE A 17 5.70 -29.06 18.83
N ALA A 18 5.30 -27.80 18.97
CA ALA A 18 3.99 -27.35 18.52
C ALA A 18 3.94 -27.61 17.01
N THR A 19 3.20 -28.64 16.59
CA THR A 19 2.90 -28.85 15.18
C THR A 19 2.05 -27.67 14.76
N ALA A 20 2.63 -26.74 13.99
CA ALA A 20 1.86 -25.76 13.26
C ALA A 20 0.82 -26.53 12.46
N ALA A 21 -0.46 -26.35 12.81
CA ALA A 21 -1.55 -26.89 12.02
C ALA A 21 -1.38 -26.31 10.60
N ASN A 22 -1.18 -27.18 9.61
CA ASN A 22 -1.28 -26.77 8.21
C ASN A 22 -2.72 -26.32 8.01
N ALA A 23 -2.94 -25.00 8.01
CA ALA A 23 -4.18 -24.42 7.53
C ALA A 23 -4.25 -24.75 6.03
N GLN A 24 -4.93 -25.84 5.70
CA GLN A 24 -5.16 -26.25 4.32
C GLN A 24 -6.29 -25.39 3.77
N MET A 25 -6.00 -24.58 2.77
CA MET A 25 -7.00 -23.78 2.07
C MET A 25 -7.97 -24.68 1.30
N THR A 26 -9.25 -24.38 1.38
CA THR A 26 -10.33 -25.03 0.64
C THR A 26 -10.34 -24.57 -0.83
N VAL A 27 -11.04 -25.33 -1.69
CA VAL A 27 -11.22 -24.94 -3.10
C VAL A 27 -12.00 -23.63 -3.20
N GLU A 28 -13.03 -23.45 -2.38
CA GLU A 28 -13.84 -22.23 -2.32
C GLU A 28 -12.99 -20.99 -1.94
N GLU A 29 -12.08 -21.12 -0.98
CA GLU A 29 -11.16 -20.03 -0.62
C GLU A 29 -10.20 -19.69 -1.77
N MET A 30 -9.73 -20.68 -2.53
CA MET A 30 -8.89 -20.43 -3.71
C MET A 30 -9.67 -19.71 -4.83
N GLU A 31 -10.94 -20.07 -5.03
CA GLU A 31 -11.82 -19.41 -5.99
C GLU A 31 -12.05 -17.94 -5.63
N LEU A 32 -12.27 -17.63 -4.34
CA LEU A 32 -12.42 -16.26 -3.86
C LEU A 32 -11.13 -15.43 -4.01
N ILE A 33 -9.96 -16.04 -3.83
CA ILE A 33 -8.68 -15.37 -4.06
C ILE A 33 -8.49 -15.02 -5.54
N ASP A 34 -8.83 -15.96 -6.43
CA ASP A 34 -8.78 -15.73 -7.89
C ASP A 34 -9.74 -14.61 -8.31
N GLU A 35 -10.97 -14.62 -7.79
CA GLU A 35 -11.95 -13.56 -8.02
C GLU A 35 -11.43 -12.19 -7.53
N GLY A 36 -10.88 -12.14 -6.31
CA GLY A 36 -10.29 -10.92 -5.78
C GLY A 36 -9.13 -10.39 -6.63
N PHE A 37 -8.31 -11.29 -7.19
CA PHE A 37 -7.22 -10.92 -8.09
C PHE A 37 -7.74 -10.33 -9.41
N LYS A 38 -8.80 -10.92 -9.99
CA LYS A 38 -9.46 -10.36 -11.19
C LYS A 38 -10.03 -8.98 -10.92
N VAL A 39 -10.77 -8.81 -9.82
CA VAL A 39 -11.26 -7.48 -9.41
C VAL A 39 -10.10 -6.48 -9.26
N PHE A 40 -8.98 -6.90 -8.69
CA PHE A 40 -7.82 -6.03 -8.49
C PHE A 40 -7.15 -5.59 -9.82
N THR A 41 -7.13 -6.47 -10.82
CA THR A 41 -6.32 -6.30 -12.04
C THR A 41 -7.12 -5.92 -13.27
N GLU A 42 -8.40 -6.25 -13.32
CA GLU A 42 -9.24 -6.16 -14.52
C GLU A 42 -10.45 -5.23 -14.34
N GLU A 43 -10.99 -5.09 -13.13
CA GLU A 43 -12.18 -4.27 -12.88
C GLU A 43 -11.84 -2.78 -12.86
N THR A 44 -12.68 -1.99 -13.54
CA THR A 44 -12.54 -0.53 -13.67
C THR A 44 -13.66 0.24 -12.97
N PHE A 45 -14.68 -0.48 -12.47
CA PHE A 45 -15.85 0.03 -11.75
C PHE A 45 -16.63 1.10 -12.54
N ASP A 46 -16.72 0.92 -13.86
CA ASP A 46 -17.31 1.90 -14.79
C ASP A 46 -16.67 3.31 -14.67
N GLY A 47 -15.42 3.35 -14.18
CA GLY A 47 -14.68 4.55 -13.88
C GLY A 47 -13.84 5.04 -15.08
N ASN A 48 -12.68 5.61 -14.76
CA ASN A 48 -11.80 6.23 -15.76
C ASN A 48 -10.82 5.26 -16.44
N GLY A 49 -11.12 3.95 -16.41
CA GLY A 49 -10.28 2.91 -17.00
C GLY A 49 -9.08 2.46 -16.16
N ARG A 50 -8.90 3.01 -14.95
CA ARG A 50 -7.90 2.52 -13.98
C ARG A 50 -8.41 1.28 -13.26
N THR A 51 -7.49 0.38 -12.95
CA THR A 51 -7.69 -0.75 -12.03
C THR A 51 -6.85 -0.54 -10.77
N CYS A 52 -7.07 -1.33 -9.71
CA CYS A 52 -6.23 -1.23 -8.50
C CYS A 52 -4.74 -1.42 -8.83
N ALA A 53 -4.43 -2.33 -9.77
CA ALA A 53 -3.07 -2.60 -10.23
C ALA A 53 -2.41 -1.43 -11.01
N THR A 54 -3.19 -0.42 -11.43
CA THR A 54 -2.63 0.78 -12.09
C THR A 54 -1.73 1.58 -11.14
N CYS A 55 -2.13 1.67 -9.86
CA CYS A 55 -1.40 2.41 -8.84
C CYS A 55 -0.70 1.51 -7.81
N HIS A 56 -1.06 0.23 -7.72
CA HIS A 56 -0.46 -0.72 -6.78
C HIS A 56 0.42 -1.73 -7.52
N LEU A 57 1.69 -1.36 -7.73
CA LEU A 57 2.61 -2.13 -8.56
C LEU A 57 3.18 -3.34 -7.80
N PRO A 58 3.03 -4.59 -8.29
CA PRO A 58 3.58 -5.77 -7.61
C PRO A 58 5.10 -5.70 -7.41
N LYS A 59 5.84 -5.12 -8.37
CA LYS A 59 7.29 -4.94 -8.28
C LYS A 59 7.73 -4.00 -7.14
N GLU A 60 6.81 -3.16 -6.65
CA GLU A 60 7.04 -2.17 -5.58
C GLU A 60 6.34 -2.56 -4.27
N ALA A 61 6.07 -3.85 -4.07
CA ALA A 61 5.25 -4.34 -2.95
C ALA A 61 3.89 -3.62 -2.86
N TYR A 62 3.23 -3.45 -4.01
CA TYR A 62 1.93 -2.79 -4.16
C TYR A 62 1.92 -1.30 -3.78
N ASN A 63 3.07 -0.64 -3.97
CA ASN A 63 3.19 0.82 -3.90
C ASN A 63 3.39 1.42 -5.30
N ILE A 64 3.41 2.75 -5.36
CA ILE A 64 3.95 3.50 -6.49
C ILE A 64 4.78 4.68 -5.98
N PHE A 65 5.89 4.93 -6.67
CA PHE A 65 6.85 5.98 -6.36
C PHE A 65 7.03 6.87 -7.59
N PRO A 66 7.48 8.14 -7.41
CA PRO A 66 7.90 9.00 -8.51
C PRO A 66 8.81 8.30 -9.51
N ALA A 67 9.85 7.60 -9.03
CA ALA A 67 10.77 6.83 -9.87
C ALA A 67 10.05 5.72 -10.65
N SER A 68 9.12 4.99 -10.02
CA SER A 68 8.36 3.94 -10.69
C SER A 68 7.44 4.51 -11.78
N ILE A 69 6.88 5.71 -11.59
CA ILE A 69 6.05 6.41 -12.59
C ILE A 69 6.89 6.77 -13.82
N GLU A 70 8.14 7.21 -13.63
CA GLU A 70 9.05 7.52 -14.74
C GLU A 70 9.35 6.30 -15.62
N GLU A 71 9.37 5.11 -15.03
CA GLU A 71 9.62 3.84 -15.74
C GLU A 71 8.41 3.27 -16.48
N LEU A 72 7.20 3.78 -16.23
CA LEU A 72 5.98 3.30 -16.88
C LEU A 72 6.00 3.56 -18.40
N SER A 73 5.31 2.70 -19.16
CA SER A 73 5.04 2.96 -20.58
C SER A 73 4.19 4.21 -20.75
N ALA A 74 4.12 4.75 -21.97
CA ALA A 74 3.29 5.93 -22.25
C ALA A 74 1.82 5.67 -21.88
N ASP A 75 1.24 4.56 -22.34
CA ASP A 75 -0.15 4.19 -22.06
C ASP A 75 -0.41 4.01 -20.55
N GLN A 76 0.54 3.44 -19.82
CA GLN A 76 0.43 3.29 -18.36
C GLN A 76 0.49 4.66 -17.65
N LYS A 77 1.33 5.58 -18.13
CA LYS A 77 1.39 6.95 -17.61
C LYS A 77 0.08 7.69 -17.86
N ASP A 78 -0.53 7.52 -19.02
CA ASP A 78 -1.81 8.14 -19.33
C ASP A 78 -2.93 7.70 -18.37
N LEU A 79 -2.96 6.42 -18.02
CA LEU A 79 -3.88 5.89 -17.00
C LEU A 79 -3.58 6.44 -15.60
N VAL A 80 -2.31 6.40 -15.16
CA VAL A 80 -1.90 6.89 -13.84
C VAL A 80 -2.20 8.38 -13.67
N LEU A 81 -1.98 9.17 -14.72
CA LEU A 81 -2.22 10.62 -14.74
C LEU A 81 -3.67 10.98 -15.10
N ALA A 82 -4.54 9.99 -15.32
CA ALA A 82 -5.92 10.15 -15.71
C ALA A 82 -6.13 11.15 -16.87
N THR A 83 -5.31 11.08 -17.92
CA THR A 83 -5.31 12.06 -19.01
C THR A 83 -6.63 12.10 -19.80
N ASN A 84 -7.41 11.02 -19.74
CA ASN A 84 -8.74 10.89 -20.32
C ASN A 84 -9.86 11.59 -19.50
N VAL A 85 -9.59 11.97 -18.25
CA VAL A 85 -10.55 12.66 -17.37
C VAL A 85 -9.92 13.93 -16.81
N PRO A 86 -10.05 15.07 -17.52
CA PRO A 86 -9.43 16.33 -17.12
C PRO A 86 -9.82 16.76 -15.71
N GLY A 87 -8.83 17.15 -14.91
CA GLY A 87 -9.03 17.64 -13.54
C GLY A 87 -9.17 16.54 -12.48
N LEU A 88 -9.21 15.26 -12.88
CA LEU A 88 -9.26 14.18 -11.89
C LEU A 88 -7.97 14.10 -11.07
N GLU A 89 -6.81 14.22 -11.72
CA GLU A 89 -5.51 14.21 -11.06
C GLU A 89 -4.71 15.47 -11.38
N ASN A 90 -3.81 15.83 -10.47
CA ASN A 90 -2.78 16.83 -10.72
C ASN A 90 -1.51 16.13 -11.20
N PRO A 91 -1.13 16.24 -12.48
CA PRO A 91 0.00 15.49 -13.02
C PRO A 91 1.33 15.80 -12.33
N ASP A 92 1.51 17.02 -11.84
CA ASP A 92 2.75 17.43 -11.18
C ASP A 92 2.87 16.75 -9.82
N LEU A 93 1.79 16.71 -9.03
CA LEU A 93 1.77 16.01 -7.73
C LEU A 93 1.89 14.50 -7.88
N VAL A 94 1.25 13.91 -8.89
CA VAL A 94 1.40 12.47 -9.19
C VAL A 94 2.85 12.16 -9.53
N LYS A 95 3.47 12.91 -10.46
CA LYS A 95 4.85 12.65 -10.91
C LYS A 95 5.88 12.90 -9.81
N SER A 96 5.75 13.99 -9.06
CA SER A 96 6.77 14.39 -8.08
C SER A 96 6.63 13.69 -6.72
N HIS A 97 5.42 13.29 -6.33
CA HIS A 97 5.15 12.77 -4.99
C HIS A 97 4.31 11.49 -4.94
N ALA A 98 3.87 10.95 -6.08
CA ALA A 98 2.95 9.80 -6.16
C ALA A 98 1.66 10.01 -5.35
N LEU A 99 1.11 11.22 -5.49
CA LEU A 99 -0.05 11.70 -4.74
C LEU A 99 -1.28 11.78 -5.65
N PHE A 100 -2.37 11.17 -5.19
CA PHE A 100 -3.62 11.04 -5.93
C PHE A 100 -4.78 11.68 -5.18
N ASN A 101 -5.72 12.24 -5.93
CA ASN A 101 -6.94 12.85 -5.40
C ASN A 101 -7.95 11.76 -5.01
N ILE A 102 -8.59 11.86 -3.84
CA ILE A 102 -9.62 10.88 -3.42
C ILE A 102 -11.05 11.42 -3.36
N SER A 103 -11.27 12.72 -3.57
CA SER A 103 -12.62 13.31 -3.56
C SER A 103 -12.73 14.50 -4.51
N GLY A 104 -12.99 14.22 -5.79
CA GLY A 104 -13.34 15.26 -6.78
C GLY A 104 -12.22 16.20 -7.22
N GLY A 105 -11.01 16.03 -6.68
CA GLY A 105 -9.80 16.76 -7.06
C GLY A 105 -9.65 18.10 -6.35
N ALA A 106 -8.49 18.35 -5.72
CA ALA A 106 -8.14 19.71 -5.31
C ALA A 106 -8.05 20.59 -6.57
N ASP A 107 -8.57 21.82 -6.49
CA ASP A 107 -8.28 22.84 -7.49
C ASP A 107 -6.78 22.82 -7.81
N VAL A 108 -6.42 22.93 -9.09
CA VAL A 108 -5.06 22.75 -9.62
C VAL A 108 -4.05 23.41 -8.70
N CYS A 109 -3.42 22.58 -7.87
CA CYS A 109 -2.50 23.00 -6.85
C CYS A 109 -1.12 23.11 -7.46
N PRO A 110 -0.52 24.30 -7.56
CA PRO A 110 0.88 24.41 -7.94
C PRO A 110 1.70 23.55 -6.98
N ALA A 111 2.60 22.70 -7.50
CA ALA A 111 3.35 21.71 -6.72
C ALA A 111 4.18 22.34 -5.57
N ASP A 112 4.35 23.65 -5.61
CA ASP A 112 5.10 24.52 -4.71
C ASP A 112 4.22 25.39 -3.79
N SER A 113 2.88 25.27 -3.84
CA SER A 113 1.99 26.07 -2.99
C SER A 113 1.65 25.39 -1.65
N PRO A 114 2.10 25.92 -0.49
CA PRO A 114 1.73 25.39 0.82
C PRO A 114 0.24 25.51 1.15
N SER A 115 -0.52 26.30 0.39
CA SER A 115 -1.99 26.41 0.51
C SER A 115 -2.75 25.13 0.13
N CYS A 116 -2.06 24.17 -0.48
CA CYS A 116 -2.61 22.89 -0.91
C CYS A 116 -2.59 21.82 0.19
N PHE A 117 -1.84 22.07 1.26
CA PHE A 117 -1.90 21.27 2.47
C PHE A 117 -2.85 22.00 3.41
N GLY A 118 -4.09 21.53 3.48
CA GLY A 118 -5.17 22.23 4.18
C GLY A 118 -4.77 22.68 5.58
N THR A 119 -5.17 23.90 5.95
CA THR A 119 -5.21 24.26 7.37
C THR A 119 -6.41 23.56 8.02
N PRO A 120 -6.34 23.13 9.29
CA PRO A 120 -7.43 22.41 9.92
C PRO A 120 -8.72 23.25 9.92
N GLY A 121 -9.74 22.85 9.14
CA GLY A 121 -11.09 23.44 9.19
C GLY A 121 -11.65 24.02 7.88
N GLU A 122 -10.92 24.01 6.76
CA GLU A 122 -11.48 24.41 5.44
C GLU A 122 -11.90 23.19 4.61
N GLU A 123 -13.10 23.25 4.04
CA GLU A 123 -13.62 22.28 3.06
C GLU A 123 -12.90 22.46 1.71
N HIS A 124 -11.73 21.84 1.56
CA HIS A 124 -11.13 21.60 0.26
C HIS A 124 -11.07 20.10 -0.04
N SER A 125 -11.08 19.81 -1.34
CA SER A 125 -11.16 18.48 -1.93
C SER A 125 -10.29 17.45 -1.23
N GLY A 126 -10.85 16.25 -1.09
CA GLY A 126 -10.50 15.27 -0.07
C GLY A 126 -9.04 14.86 0.02
N PRO A 127 -8.66 14.22 1.14
CA PRO A 127 -7.27 14.07 1.55
C PRO A 127 -6.40 13.40 0.49
N ILE A 128 -5.21 13.91 0.23
CA ILE A 128 -4.30 13.31 -0.73
C ILE A 128 -3.67 12.07 -0.09
N PHE A 129 -3.69 10.93 -0.78
CA PHE A 129 -3.04 9.71 -0.30
C PHE A 129 -1.92 9.27 -1.22
N ARG A 130 -0.92 8.65 -0.61
CA ARG A 130 0.03 7.82 -1.33
C ARG A 130 -0.62 6.47 -1.57
N SER A 131 -0.58 5.98 -2.80
CA SER A 131 -1.08 4.64 -3.15
C SER A 131 -0.16 3.57 -2.54
N THR A 132 -0.36 3.28 -1.26
CA THR A 132 0.32 2.22 -0.53
C THR A 132 -0.71 1.27 0.06
N MET A 133 -0.58 -0.02 -0.27
CA MET A 133 -1.33 -1.11 0.37
C MET A 133 -0.53 -1.75 1.51
N GLY A 134 0.62 -1.17 1.85
CA GLY A 134 1.40 -1.60 3.01
C GLY A 134 0.73 -1.14 4.32
N PRO A 135 1.07 -1.76 5.47
CA PRO A 135 0.53 -1.40 6.78
C PRO A 135 0.88 0.03 7.27
N PHE A 136 1.57 0.82 6.43
CA PHE A 136 2.01 2.19 6.72
C PHE A 136 1.45 3.18 5.68
N ALA A 137 0.13 3.21 5.47
CA ALA A 137 -0.51 4.34 4.82
C ALA A 137 -0.29 5.60 5.67
N GLN A 138 0.47 6.56 5.13
CA GLN A 138 0.72 7.84 5.77
C GLN A 138 -0.31 8.86 5.26
N ASP A 139 -1.14 9.34 6.17
CA ASP A 139 -1.90 10.56 5.96
C ASP A 139 -0.93 11.75 6.02
N ILE A 140 -0.69 12.37 4.87
CA ILE A 140 0.22 13.51 4.71
C ILE A 140 -0.46 14.86 4.99
N THR A 141 -1.77 14.87 5.24
CA THR A 141 -2.53 16.09 5.57
C THR A 141 -2.53 16.40 7.07
N SER A 142 -2.19 15.41 7.90
CA SER A 142 -2.01 15.57 9.33
C SER A 142 -0.54 15.91 9.65
N ILE A 143 -0.32 17.08 10.26
CA ILE A 143 0.98 17.50 10.85
C ILE A 143 1.45 16.50 11.93
N ASN A 144 0.58 15.59 12.35
CA ASN A 144 0.93 14.38 13.08
C ASN A 144 0.96 13.18 12.12
N THR A 145 2.15 12.74 11.73
CA THR A 145 2.37 11.41 11.16
C THR A 145 1.99 10.35 12.20
N ARG A 146 0.70 10.05 12.33
CA ARG A 146 0.22 8.91 13.09
C ARG A 146 -0.04 7.78 12.10
N PRO A 147 0.50 6.57 12.35
CA PRO A 147 0.05 5.40 11.61
C PRO A 147 -1.47 5.28 11.79
N LEU A 148 -2.20 5.15 10.68
CA LEU A 148 -3.66 5.00 10.67
C LEU A 148 -4.13 3.73 11.42
N PHE A 149 -3.22 2.80 11.71
CA PHE A 149 -3.50 1.58 12.47
C PHE A 149 -2.46 1.37 13.58
N PRO A 150 -2.84 1.47 14.87
CA PRO A 150 -1.98 1.03 15.95
C PRO A 150 -2.04 -0.50 16.04
N GLY A 151 -0.97 -1.20 15.65
CA GLY A 151 -0.72 -2.55 16.16
C GLY A 151 -0.33 -3.69 15.22
N SER A 152 0.09 -3.46 13.97
CA SER A 152 0.60 -4.58 13.16
C SER A 152 2.07 -4.91 13.51
N PRO A 153 2.39 -6.13 13.98
CA PRO A 153 3.76 -6.54 14.23
C PRO A 153 4.53 -6.65 12.90
N LEU A 154 5.78 -6.19 12.92
CA LEU A 154 6.73 -6.36 11.82
C LEU A 154 7.00 -7.86 11.63
N LEU A 155 6.71 -8.37 10.44
CA LEU A 155 7.30 -9.59 9.89
C LEU A 155 8.50 -9.22 9.02
#